data_AF-A0A6V7Y966-F1
#
_entry.id   AF-A0A6V7Y966-F1
#
_cell.length_a   1.000
_cell.length_b   1.000
_cell.length_c   1.000
_cell.angle_alpha   90.00
_cell.angle_beta   90.00
_cell.angle_gamma   90.00
#
_symmetry.space_group_name_H-M   'P 1'
#
loop_
_entity.id
_entity.type
_entity.pdbx_description
1 polymer ?
#
loop_
_entity_poly.entity_id
_entity_poly.type
_entity_poly.pdbx_seq_one_letter_code
_entity_poly.pdbx_strand_id
1 'polypeptide(L)' 'VLSQLHLGFLRLHLWIRLPDKAKKFLGKLVLSPQRLGYPEEFAALVGHIVENPYINGEVIRLDGGLRMSP' A
#
# COMPACT_ATOMS: atom_id res chain seq x y z
N VAL A 1 -4.79 -12.11 -10.76
CA VAL A 1 -4.84 -10.64 -10.59
C VAL A 1 -4.36 -10.21 -9.21
N LEU A 2 -4.92 -10.73 -8.10
CA LEU A 2 -4.46 -10.39 -6.73
C LEU A 2 -2.97 -10.71 -6.45
N SER A 3 -2.41 -11.75 -7.07
CA SER A 3 -0.99 -12.12 -6.94
C SER A 3 0.00 -11.10 -7.52
N GLN A 4 -0.49 -10.08 -8.23
CA GLN A 4 0.32 -9.05 -8.90
C GLN A 4 0.24 -7.69 -8.19
N LEU A 5 -0.39 -7.61 -7.01
CA LEU A 5 -0.45 -6.37 -6.23
C LEU A 5 0.82 -6.19 -5.40
N HIS A 6 1.54 -5.09 -5.66
CA HIS A 6 2.68 -4.68 -4.84
C HIS A 6 2.25 -3.65 -3.80
N LEU A 7 2.44 -4.01 -2.54
CA LEU A 7 1.95 -3.25 -1.40
C LEU A 7 3.10 -2.47 -0.77
N GLY A 8 2.89 -1.16 -0.58
CA GLY A 8 3.72 -0.35 0.29
C GLY A 8 3.44 -0.62 1.77
N PHE A 9 3.89 0.29 2.64
CA PHE A 9 3.65 0.15 4.07
C PHE A 9 2.17 0.38 4.42
N LEU A 10 1.46 -0.70 4.75
CA LEU A 10 0.08 -0.67 5.20
C LEU A 10 -0.01 -0.94 6.71
N ARG A 11 -1.04 -0.42 7.37
CA ARG A 11 -1.37 -0.72 8.78
C ARG A 11 -1.96 -2.13 8.94
N LEU A 12 -1.27 -3.15 8.43
CA LEU A 12 -1.59 -4.56 8.61
C LEU A 12 -1.01 -5.07 9.94
N HIS A 13 -1.47 -6.24 10.38
CA HIS A 13 -0.99 -6.93 11.59
C HIS A 13 0.54 -6.96 11.74
N LEU A 14 1.25 -7.11 10.61
CA LEU A 14 2.72 -7.06 10.56
C LEU A 14 3.32 -5.74 11.09
N TRP A 15 2.65 -4.61 10.85
CA TRP A 15 3.16 -3.25 11.14
C TRP A 15 2.54 -2.64 12.40
N ILE A 16 1.45 -3.22 12.91
CA ILE A 16 0.76 -2.75 14.12
C ILE A 16 1.68 -2.82 15.35
N ARG A 17 2.57 -3.83 15.42
CA ARG A 17 3.49 -4.04 16.54
C ARG A 17 4.71 -3.12 16.54
N LEU A 18 4.91 -2.32 15.49
CA LEU A 18 6.04 -1.41 15.45
C LEU A 18 5.90 -0.28 16.49
N PRO A 19 6.99 0.15 17.13
CA PRO A 19 6.98 1.34 17.96
C PRO A 19 6.50 2.57 17.18
N ASP A 20 5.83 3.51 17.84
CA ASP A 20 5.24 4.68 17.15
C ASP A 20 6.27 5.55 16.44
N LYS A 21 7.50 5.60 16.98
CA LYS A 21 8.63 6.28 16.32
C LYS A 21 8.96 5.64 14.96
N ALA A 22 8.93 4.31 14.87
CA ALA A 22 9.16 3.59 13.62
C ALA A 22 7.99 3.80 12.64
N LYS A 23 6.74 3.75 13.09
CA LYS A 23 5.57 4.04 12.24
C LYS A 23 5.62 5.45 11.65
N LYS A 24 5.97 6.45 12.45
CA LYS A 24 6.14 7.84 11.99
C LYS A 24 7.30 7.98 11.02
N PHE A 25 8.42 7.30 11.26
CA PHE A 25 9.56 7.31 10.34
C PHE A 25 9.18 6.71 8.98
N LEU A 26 8.56 5.53 8.95
CA LEU A 26 8.11 4.88 7.73
C LEU A 26 7.10 5.72 6.95
N GLY A 27 6.18 6.40 7.65
CA GLY A 27 5.23 7.32 7.04
C GLY A 27 5.89 8.50 6.32
N LYS A 28 7.07 8.95 6.75
CA LYS A 28 7.83 10.03 6.08
C LYS A 28 8.53 9.58 4.80
N LEU A 29 8.71 8.28 4.59
CA LEU A 29 9.29 7.75 3.36
C LEU A 29 8.28 7.73 2.21
N VAL A 30 6.98 7.74 2.53
CA VAL A 30 5.89 7.83 1.56
C VAL A 30 5.82 9.26 1.02
N LEU A 31 5.78 9.43 -0.30
CA LEU A 31 5.80 10.75 -0.94
C LEU A 31 4.51 11.52 -0.63
N SER A 32 3.36 10.92 -0.92
CA SER A 32 2.05 11.45 -0.56
C SER A 32 0.96 10.38 -0.68
N PRO A 33 0.05 10.27 0.29
CA PRO A 33 0.00 10.98 1.57
C PRO A 33 1.08 10.47 2.56
N GLN A 34 1.71 11.36 3.35
CA GLN A 34 2.82 11.02 4.26
C GLN A 34 2.38 10.23 5.52
N ARG A 35 1.85 9.03 5.32
CA ARG A 35 1.42 8.10 6.36
C ARG A 35 1.47 6.67 5.84
N LEU A 36 1.32 5.72 6.77
CA LEU A 36 1.01 4.34 6.40
C LEU A 36 -0.38 4.28 5.76
N GLY A 37 -0.53 3.43 4.75
CA GLY A 37 -1.84 3.19 4.13
C GLY A 37 -2.76 2.42 5.06
N TYR A 38 -4.06 2.61 4.88
CA TYR A 38 -5.11 1.92 5.60
C TYR A 38 -5.55 0.66 4.85
N PRO A 39 -5.93 -0.44 5.55
CA PRO A 39 -6.44 -1.64 4.90
C PRO A 39 -7.63 -1.39 3.95
N GLU A 40 -8.46 -0.39 4.27
CA GLU A 40 -9.62 0.01 3.48
C GLU A 40 -9.21 0.59 2.11
N GLU A 41 -8.05 1.24 2.00
CA GLU A 41 -7.52 1.74 0.72
C GLU A 41 -7.10 0.60 -0.20
N PHE A 42 -6.58 -0.50 0.37
CA PHE A 42 -6.33 -1.72 -0.37
C PHE A 42 -7.62 -2.40 -0.82
N ALA A 43 -8.62 -2.49 0.08
CA ALA A 43 -9.92 -3.05 -0.26
C ALA A 43 -10.61 -2.28 -1.40
N ALA A 44 -10.51 -0.95 -1.40
CA ALA A 44 -11.02 -0.10 -2.47
C ALA A 44 -10.34 -0.42 -3.82
N LEU A 45 -9.01 -0.57 -3.85
CA LEU A 45 -8.30 -0.97 -5.06
C LEU A 45 -8.76 -2.34 -5.57
N VAL A 46 -8.94 -3.32 -4.67
CA VAL A 46 -9.47 -4.63 -5.04
C VAL A 46 -10.86 -4.51 -5.65
N GLY A 47 -11.73 -3.67 -5.08
CA GLY A 47 -13.05 -3.36 -5.66
C GLY A 47 -12.95 -2.84 -7.09
N HIS A 48 -12.12 -1.82 -7.33
CA HIS A 48 -11.90 -1.25 -8.66
C HIS A 48 -11.37 -2.27 -9.68
N ILE A 49 -10.52 -3.20 -9.25
CA ILE A 49 -9.99 -4.27 -10.11
C ILE A 49 -11.11 -5.26 -10.49
N VAL A 50 -11.95 -5.65 -9.53
CA VAL A 50 -13.02 -6.63 -9.76
C VAL A 50 -14.14 -6.04 -10.61
N GLU A 51 -14.41 -4.74 -10.48
CA GLU A 51 -15.47 -4.04 -11.21
C GLU A 51 -15.09 -3.70 -12.66
N ASN A 52 -13.80 -3.60 -12.99
CA ASN A 52 -13.34 -3.24 -14.33
C ASN A 52 -12.75 -4.46 -15.08
N PRO A 53 -13.52 -5.11 -15.98
CA PRO A 53 -13.09 -6.32 -16.67
C PRO A 53 -11.92 -6.10 -17.64
N TYR A 54 -11.57 -4.85 -17.94
CA TYR A 54 -10.44 -4.53 -18.82
C TYR A 54 -9.09 -4.49 -18.09
N ILE A 55 -9.09 -4.47 -16.75
CA ILE A 55 -7.86 -4.57 -15.96
C ILE A 55 -7.45 -6.03 -15.88
N ASN A 56 -6.44 -6.42 -16.66
CA ASN A 56 -5.95 -7.79 -16.71
C ASN A 56 -4.43 -7.84 -16.96
N GLY A 57 -3.76 -8.81 -16.33
CA GLY A 57 -2.33 -9.07 -16.56
C GLY A 57 -1.36 -7.99 -16.04
N GLU A 58 -1.82 -7.02 -15.24
CA GLU A 58 -1.04 -5.86 -14.83
C GLU A 58 -0.62 -5.90 -13.34
N VAL A 59 0.44 -5.17 -13.00
CA VAL A 59 0.94 -4.98 -11.63
C VAL A 59 0.63 -3.56 -11.18
N ILE A 60 -0.24 -3.43 -10.17
CA ILE A 60 -0.57 -2.12 -9.58
C ILE A 60 0.19 -1.96 -8.27
N ARG A 61 0.94 -0.87 -8.16
CA ARG A 61 1.61 -0.45 -6.92
C ARG A 61 0.70 0.45 -6.10
N LEU A 62 0.46 0.07 -4.85
CA LEU A 62 -0.26 0.89 -3.88
C LEU A 62 0.68 1.24 -2.71
N ASP A 63 1.45 2.31 -2.86
CA ASP A 63 2.52 2.66 -1.93
C ASP A 63 2.75 4.17 -1.71
N GLY A 64 1.86 5.03 -2.24
CA GLY A 64 1.96 6.48 -2.09
C GLY A 64 3.25 7.09 -2.68
N GLY A 65 3.80 6.46 -3.73
CA GLY A 65 4.99 6.94 -4.42
C GLY A 65 6.31 6.55 -3.75
N LEU A 66 6.27 5.66 -2.76
CA LEU A 66 7.46 5.19 -2.03
C LEU A 66 8.55 4.70 -3.01
N ARG A 67 9.81 5.04 -2.69
CA ARG A 67 11.00 4.48 -3.32
C ARG A 67 11.90 3.99 -2.21
N MET A 68 12.09 2.69 -2.10
CA MET A 68 13.02 2.14 -1.12
C MET A 68 14.43 2.44 -1.60
N SER A 69 15.23 3.09 -0.74
CA SER A 69 16.67 3.22 -0.99
C SER A 69 17.31 1.83 -0.92
N PRO A 70 18.43 1.59 -1.64
CA PRO A 70 19.12 0.30 -1.64
C PRO A 70 19.49 -0.22 -0.24
#